data_AF-A0A212SVX1-F1
#
_entry.id   AF-A0A212SVX1-F1
#
_cell.length_a   1.000
_cell.length_b   1.000
_cell.length_c   1.000
_cell.angle_alpha   90.00
_cell.angle_beta   90.00
_cell.angle_gamma   90.00
#
_symmetry.space_group_name_H-M   'P 1'
#
loop_
_entity.id
_entity.type
_entity.pdbx_description
1 polymer ?
#
loop_
_entity_poly.entity_id
_entity_poly.type
_entity_poly.pdbx_seq_one_letter_code
_entity_poly.pdbx_strand_id
1 'polypeptide(L)'
;MTATAPGPAAAAPPPAAPRSVTAVVGLLVFFEVMSGFLQVGLAPLLPDLADHLGIGSADLNWVVSVQLLAAAVCVPLFGRLGDLYGHRRMLRIALALIAAGTVVVALAPSYEVLLLGRLLQGPIAALLPLEIALVRDRLPVADARRAIARLVGALTLGAMAGGVVMGLVDSAFGDLRLTLLVPAALAVVCVPVSFVAVPESEGRTGGRVDWAGVTLLSAAMLSLLGGVGGAEGGSWLTAGVIGPILLGAVLLAVWVLVELRSAEPLVDVRALADRRTAPFYAAAFLFGVFFFGSQAPNSTFYAADPEVTGYGFGLSALAISLVLLPASVGSVIGSLGTAAVARRIGYRPTLMGAFGLVALSFLQFAVLHGSVGQMAVGSAFLGLGIGLALGAMPTVIVEATEPARTGIAAALYNNVKTLGGAVAGGVFASVLGAFAGGATGEPSEGGYVAVWVVGAVCAGVAVLMTLLARREENLLQGDHPSPSV
;
A
#
# COMPACT_ATOMS: atom_id res chain seq x y z
N MET A 1 -27.16 53.28 40.39
CA MET A 1 -26.53 51.99 40.06
C MET A 1 -25.43 52.26 39.06
N THR A 2 -24.19 52.28 39.53
CA THR A 2 -22.98 52.59 38.75
C THR A 2 -22.53 51.34 37.99
N ALA A 3 -22.42 51.44 36.67
CA ALA A 3 -21.98 50.36 35.80
C ALA A 3 -20.46 50.14 35.96
N THR A 4 -20.08 48.93 36.34
CA THR A 4 -18.70 48.45 36.44
C THR A 4 -18.11 48.19 35.05
N ALA A 5 -16.92 48.72 34.78
CA ALA A 5 -16.19 48.52 33.54
C ALA A 5 -15.70 47.06 33.37
N PRO A 6 -15.54 46.55 32.13
CA PRO A 6 -15.04 45.20 31.88
C PRO A 6 -13.55 45.09 32.28
N GLY A 7 -13.21 44.05 33.04
CA GLY A 7 -11.83 43.74 33.41
C GLY A 7 -10.97 43.35 32.20
N PRO A 8 -9.65 43.56 32.26
CA PRO A 8 -8.74 43.26 31.16
C PRO A 8 -8.80 41.76 30.80
N ALA A 9 -9.03 41.47 29.52
CA ALA A 9 -9.03 40.12 28.98
C ALA A 9 -7.69 39.43 29.31
N ALA A 10 -7.76 38.26 29.94
CA ALA A 10 -6.59 37.44 30.22
C ALA A 10 -5.84 37.16 28.91
N ALA A 11 -4.58 37.56 28.85
CA ALA A 11 -3.72 37.32 27.70
C ALA A 11 -3.60 35.81 27.45
N ALA A 12 -3.85 35.41 26.20
CA ALA A 12 -3.66 34.03 25.76
C ALA A 12 -2.21 33.58 26.02
N PRO A 13 -1.98 32.33 26.45
CA PRO A 13 -0.64 31.82 26.69
C PRO A 13 0.23 31.91 25.41
N PRO A 14 1.53 32.19 25.53
CA PRO A 14 2.41 32.32 24.37
C PRO A 14 2.49 30.99 23.59
N PRO A 15 2.61 31.03 22.24
CA PRO A 15 2.74 29.83 21.44
C PRO A 15 3.97 29.03 21.86
N ALA A 16 3.81 27.71 22.00
CA ALA A 16 4.87 26.79 22.39
C ALA A 16 6.11 26.93 21.49
N ALA A 17 7.30 26.92 22.09
CA ALA A 17 8.56 27.25 21.43
C ALA A 17 8.88 26.37 20.19
N PRO A 18 9.58 26.92 19.17
CA PRO A 18 9.89 26.27 17.88
C PRO A 18 10.75 24.99 17.99
N ARG A 19 11.44 24.77 19.12
CA ARG A 19 12.23 23.55 19.38
C ARG A 19 11.37 22.29 19.53
N SER A 20 10.09 22.40 19.92
CA SER A 20 9.21 21.22 20.06
C SER A 20 8.73 20.69 18.70
N VAL A 21 8.50 21.59 17.74
CA VAL A 21 7.97 21.24 16.41
C VAL A 21 8.97 20.47 15.56
N THR A 22 10.23 20.90 15.52
CA THR A 22 11.27 20.21 14.74
C THR A 22 11.57 18.82 15.29
N ALA A 23 11.54 18.66 16.62
CA ALA A 23 11.70 17.37 17.27
C ALA A 23 10.55 16.41 16.93
N VAL A 24 9.30 16.90 16.92
CA VAL A 24 8.12 16.11 16.52
C VAL A 24 8.25 15.67 15.05
N VAL A 25 8.58 16.58 14.13
CA VAL A 25 8.73 16.21 12.71
C VAL A 25 9.87 15.21 12.50
N GLY A 26 11.00 15.37 13.20
CA GLY A 26 12.11 14.41 13.14
C GLY A 26 11.72 13.02 13.65
N LEU A 27 10.87 12.95 14.66
CA LEU A 27 10.32 11.71 15.20
C LEU A 27 9.42 10.98 14.20
N LEU A 28 8.47 11.71 13.60
CA LEU A 28 7.56 11.18 12.60
C LEU A 28 8.35 10.69 11.36
N VAL A 29 9.38 11.44 10.96
CA VAL A 29 10.34 11.00 9.93
C VAL A 29 10.98 9.66 10.30
N PHE A 30 11.39 9.45 11.55
CA PHE A 30 11.95 8.17 11.98
C PHE A 30 10.94 7.02 11.89
N PHE A 31 9.68 7.27 12.26
CA PHE A 31 8.60 6.28 12.11
C PHE A 31 8.32 5.94 10.65
N GLU A 32 8.37 6.92 9.74
CA GLU A 32 8.19 6.67 8.31
C GLU A 32 9.38 5.95 7.68
N VAL A 33 10.62 6.19 8.13
CA VAL A 33 11.77 5.36 7.73
C VAL A 33 11.51 3.90 8.12
N MET A 34 11.07 3.64 9.35
CA MET A 34 10.70 2.29 9.80
C MET A 34 9.54 1.72 8.96
N SER A 35 8.49 2.50 8.74
CA SER A 35 7.32 2.12 7.94
C SER A 35 7.71 1.68 6.54
N GLY A 36 8.56 2.46 5.86
CA GLY A 36 9.07 2.12 4.53
C GLY A 36 9.95 0.88 4.57
N PHE A 37 10.85 0.80 5.54
CA PHE A 37 11.76 -0.32 5.71
C PHE A 37 11.02 -1.66 5.82
N LEU A 38 9.97 -1.73 6.65
CA LEU A 38 9.16 -2.92 6.82
C LEU A 38 8.32 -3.26 5.57
N GLN A 39 7.84 -2.25 4.84
CA GLN A 39 6.98 -2.48 3.66
C GLN A 39 7.72 -3.16 2.50
N VAL A 40 9.02 -2.88 2.31
CA VAL A 40 9.80 -3.41 1.18
C VAL A 40 10.85 -4.43 1.62
N GLY A 41 11.38 -4.33 2.83
CA GLY A 41 12.54 -5.12 3.26
C GLY A 41 12.31 -6.63 3.33
N LEU A 42 11.06 -7.09 3.34
CA LEU A 42 10.76 -8.52 3.36
C LEU A 42 10.71 -9.15 1.96
N ALA A 43 10.50 -8.35 0.90
CA ALA A 43 10.41 -8.84 -0.48
C ALA A 43 11.63 -9.65 -0.97
N PRO A 44 12.90 -9.25 -0.71
CA PRO A 44 14.06 -10.03 -1.14
C PRO A 44 14.29 -11.30 -0.32
N LEU A 45 13.69 -11.41 0.87
CA LEU A 45 13.82 -12.57 1.77
C LEU A 45 12.65 -13.56 1.65
N LEU A 46 11.67 -13.29 0.77
CA LEU A 46 10.56 -14.20 0.55
C LEU A 46 11.04 -15.61 0.18
N PRO A 47 12.04 -15.81 -0.70
CA PRO A 47 12.54 -17.13 -1.03
C PRO A 47 13.11 -17.88 0.19
N ASP A 48 14.00 -17.25 0.96
CA ASP A 48 14.58 -17.86 2.17
C ASP A 48 13.49 -18.19 3.22
N LEU A 49 12.45 -17.36 3.30
CA LEU A 49 11.29 -17.58 4.16
C LEU A 49 10.45 -18.79 3.70
N ALA A 50 10.38 -19.03 2.38
CA ALA A 50 9.72 -20.21 1.83
C ALA A 50 10.46 -21.48 2.25
N ASP A 51 11.77 -21.49 2.08
CA ASP A 51 12.64 -22.62 2.44
C ASP A 51 12.62 -22.88 3.95
N HIS A 52 12.70 -21.82 4.76
CA HIS A 52 12.70 -21.92 6.22
C HIS A 52 11.41 -22.54 6.78
N LEU A 53 10.27 -22.26 6.15
CA LEU A 53 8.96 -22.75 6.59
C LEU A 53 8.46 -23.95 5.78
N GLY A 54 9.17 -24.36 4.73
CA GLY A 54 8.78 -25.44 3.82
C GLY A 54 7.48 -25.15 3.06
N ILE A 55 7.26 -23.90 2.66
CA ILE A 55 6.03 -23.44 1.97
C ILE A 55 6.30 -23.09 0.51
N GLY A 56 5.27 -23.11 -0.34
CA GLY A 56 5.42 -22.85 -1.78
C GLY A 56 5.35 -21.37 -2.16
N SER A 57 5.68 -21.04 -3.42
CA SER A 57 5.58 -19.67 -3.97
C SER A 57 4.16 -19.10 -3.93
N ALA A 58 3.14 -19.96 -3.97
CA ALA A 58 1.74 -19.58 -3.79
C ALA A 58 1.48 -19.02 -2.38
N ASP A 59 2.07 -19.65 -1.36
CA ASP A 59 1.89 -19.26 0.05
C ASP A 59 2.63 -17.95 0.38
N LEU A 60 3.75 -17.66 -0.30
CA LEU A 60 4.45 -16.39 -0.17
C LEU A 60 3.65 -15.18 -0.68
N ASN A 61 2.90 -15.37 -1.76
CA ASN A 61 1.98 -14.34 -2.25
C ASN A 61 0.92 -13.99 -1.20
N TRP A 62 0.53 -14.97 -0.40
CA TRP A 62 -0.39 -14.80 0.70
C TRP A 62 0.20 -13.99 1.85
N VAL A 63 1.44 -14.29 2.22
CA VAL A 63 2.18 -13.58 3.28
C VAL A 63 2.19 -12.06 3.05
N VAL A 64 2.28 -11.59 1.81
CA VAL A 64 2.12 -10.17 1.45
C VAL A 64 0.66 -9.72 1.50
N SER A 65 -0.24 -10.54 0.95
CA SER A 65 -1.67 -10.21 0.82
C SER A 65 -2.39 -10.03 2.15
N VAL A 66 -2.08 -10.86 3.15
CA VAL A 66 -2.71 -10.80 4.49
C VAL A 66 -2.49 -9.44 5.13
N GLN A 67 -1.26 -8.91 5.03
CA GLN A 67 -0.93 -7.59 5.55
C GLN A 67 -1.69 -6.48 4.81
N LEU A 68 -1.85 -6.60 3.49
CA LEU A 68 -2.59 -5.62 2.68
C LEU A 68 -4.10 -5.68 2.95
N LEU A 69 -4.68 -6.87 3.15
CA LEU A 69 -6.07 -7.06 3.57
C LEU A 69 -6.30 -6.38 4.92
N ALA A 70 -5.39 -6.62 5.88
CA ALA A 70 -5.41 -5.97 7.18
C ALA A 70 -5.31 -4.44 7.04
N ALA A 71 -4.40 -3.95 6.21
CA ALA A 71 -4.22 -2.53 5.93
C ALA A 71 -5.47 -1.87 5.34
N ALA A 72 -6.18 -2.53 4.42
CA ALA A 72 -7.40 -2.00 3.82
C ALA A 72 -8.52 -1.73 4.85
N VAL A 73 -8.56 -2.51 5.94
CA VAL A 73 -9.46 -2.28 7.07
C VAL A 73 -8.88 -1.25 8.04
N CYS A 74 -7.60 -1.38 8.38
CA CYS A 74 -6.95 -0.54 9.38
C CYS A 74 -6.85 0.92 8.94
N VAL A 75 -6.60 1.24 7.68
CA VAL A 75 -6.43 2.63 7.21
C VAL A 75 -7.65 3.50 7.53
N PRO A 76 -8.87 3.18 7.05
CA PRO A 76 -10.03 4.02 7.35
C PRO A 76 -10.45 3.92 8.83
N LEU A 77 -10.28 2.76 9.46
CA LEU A 77 -10.59 2.57 10.88
C LEU A 77 -9.72 3.46 11.78
N PHE A 78 -8.40 3.42 11.60
CA PHE A 78 -7.46 4.24 12.39
C PHE A 78 -7.61 5.72 12.07
N GLY A 79 -7.93 6.09 10.83
CA GLY A 79 -8.31 7.46 10.49
C GLY A 79 -9.50 7.94 11.32
N ARG A 80 -10.61 7.19 11.29
CA ARG A 80 -11.83 7.54 12.05
C ARG A 80 -11.62 7.51 13.57
N LEU A 81 -10.89 6.54 14.08
CA LEU A 81 -10.55 6.48 15.50
C LEU A 81 -9.59 7.61 15.90
N GLY A 82 -8.72 8.06 15.00
CA GLY A 82 -7.81 9.18 15.18
C GLY A 82 -8.57 10.50 15.33
N ASP A 83 -9.56 10.72 14.47
CA ASP A 83 -10.49 11.84 14.51
C ASP A 83 -11.27 11.92 15.85
N LEU A 84 -11.75 10.78 16.35
CA LEU A 84 -12.60 10.70 17.54
C LEU A 84 -11.81 10.69 18.86
N TYR A 85 -10.77 9.88 18.94
CA TYR A 85 -10.02 9.59 20.17
C TYR A 85 -8.64 10.24 20.22
N GLY A 86 -8.19 10.85 19.13
CA GLY A 86 -6.91 11.54 18.97
C GLY A 86 -5.89 10.77 18.14
N HIS A 87 -5.31 11.45 17.14
CA HIS A 87 -4.33 10.89 16.21
C HIS A 87 -3.08 10.34 16.92
N ARG A 88 -2.57 11.01 17.96
CA ARG A 88 -1.44 10.53 18.79
C ARG A 88 -1.72 9.17 19.40
N ARG A 89 -2.90 9.00 19.98
CA ARG A 89 -3.27 7.75 20.66
C ARG A 89 -3.34 6.61 19.64
N MET A 90 -3.94 6.85 18.47
CA MET A 90 -4.03 5.86 17.42
C MET A 90 -2.67 5.53 16.79
N LEU A 91 -1.79 6.52 16.62
CA LEU A 91 -0.41 6.31 16.15
C LEU A 91 0.35 5.34 17.09
N ARG A 92 0.23 5.53 18.41
CA ARG A 92 0.87 4.65 19.40
C ARG A 92 0.34 3.22 19.36
N ILE A 93 -0.98 3.07 19.23
CA ILE A 93 -1.61 1.75 19.12
C ILE A 93 -1.15 1.07 17.83
N ALA A 94 -1.10 1.79 16.71
CA ALA A 94 -0.60 1.28 15.44
C ALA A 94 0.87 0.82 15.57
N LEU A 95 1.75 1.66 16.12
CA LEU A 95 3.16 1.32 16.35
C LEU A 95 3.33 0.08 17.26
N ALA A 96 2.52 -0.04 18.32
CA ALA A 96 2.57 -1.20 19.20
C ALA A 96 2.12 -2.49 18.49
N LEU A 97 1.07 -2.44 17.69
CA LEU A 97 0.59 -3.57 16.89
C LEU A 97 1.61 -3.97 15.82
N ILE A 98 2.20 -2.99 15.12
CA ILE A 98 3.24 -3.22 14.12
C ILE A 98 4.44 -3.88 14.79
N ALA A 99 4.94 -3.35 15.90
CA ALA A 99 6.07 -3.93 16.63
C ALA A 99 5.78 -5.37 17.08
N ALA A 100 4.59 -5.63 17.65
CA ALA A 100 4.18 -6.98 18.01
C ALA A 100 4.14 -7.90 16.78
N GLY A 101 3.54 -7.44 15.68
CA GLY A 101 3.48 -8.19 14.43
C GLY A 101 4.84 -8.48 13.83
N THR A 102 5.78 -7.54 13.85
CA THR A 102 7.15 -7.73 13.35
C THR A 102 7.95 -8.69 14.21
N VAL A 103 7.77 -8.66 15.53
CA VAL A 103 8.37 -9.67 16.44
C VAL A 103 7.78 -11.06 16.18
N VAL A 104 6.45 -11.15 16.00
CA VAL A 104 5.79 -12.42 15.67
C VAL A 104 6.31 -12.97 14.34
N VAL A 105 6.45 -12.13 13.30
CA VAL A 105 7.04 -12.52 12.01
C VAL A 105 8.48 -13.03 12.18
N ALA A 106 9.31 -12.34 12.95
CA ALA A 106 10.72 -12.73 13.13
C ALA A 106 10.88 -14.06 13.91
N LEU A 107 9.94 -14.37 14.80
CA LEU A 107 10.01 -15.55 15.66
C LEU A 107 9.09 -16.69 15.23
N ALA A 108 8.34 -16.52 14.13
CA ALA A 108 7.31 -17.44 13.68
C ALA A 108 7.86 -18.88 13.52
N PRO A 109 7.31 -19.86 14.26
CA PRO A 109 7.71 -21.26 14.13
C PRO A 109 6.94 -21.98 13.01
N SER A 110 5.87 -21.39 12.50
CA SER A 110 5.03 -21.94 11.46
C SER A 110 4.46 -20.85 10.56
N TYR A 111 3.94 -21.26 9.42
CA TYR A 111 3.27 -20.40 8.44
C TYR A 111 2.10 -19.61 9.05
N GLU A 112 1.25 -20.24 9.85
CA GLU A 112 0.06 -19.60 10.43
C GLU A 112 0.44 -18.50 11.43
N VAL A 113 1.50 -18.72 12.21
CA VAL A 113 2.03 -17.71 13.13
C VAL A 113 2.64 -16.54 12.35
N LEU A 114 3.32 -16.82 11.25
CA LEU A 114 3.82 -15.78 10.34
C LEU A 114 2.65 -14.93 9.80
N LEU A 115 1.56 -15.56 9.35
CA LEU A 115 0.36 -14.85 8.88
C LEU A 115 -0.28 -14.00 9.98
N LEU A 116 -0.33 -14.49 11.22
CA LEU A 116 -0.79 -13.69 12.36
C LEU A 116 0.08 -12.44 12.56
N GLY A 117 1.40 -12.58 12.44
CA GLY A 117 2.32 -11.44 12.48
C GLY A 117 2.07 -10.44 11.36
N ARG A 118 1.81 -10.91 10.13
CA ARG A 118 1.45 -10.07 8.98
C ARG A 118 0.12 -9.35 9.16
N LEU A 119 -0.88 -10.02 9.73
CA LEU A 119 -2.18 -9.42 10.09
C LEU A 119 -1.99 -8.26 11.08
N LEU A 120 -1.16 -8.47 12.12
CA LEU A 120 -0.85 -7.43 13.12
C LEU A 120 -0.09 -6.23 12.55
N GLN A 121 0.64 -6.41 11.44
CA GLN A 121 1.32 -5.31 10.73
C GLN A 121 0.39 -4.47 9.86
N GLY A 122 -0.88 -4.84 9.68
CA GLY A 122 -1.86 -4.10 8.87
C GLY A 122 -1.91 -2.57 9.12
N PRO A 123 -1.86 -2.08 10.39
CA PRO A 123 -1.87 -0.65 10.69
C PRO A 123 -0.69 0.16 10.10
N ILE A 124 0.35 -0.47 9.56
CA ILE A 124 1.50 0.24 8.97
C ILE A 124 1.10 1.24 7.90
N ALA A 125 0.11 0.91 7.07
CA ALA A 125 -0.38 1.79 6.02
C ALA A 125 -1.18 3.00 6.57
N ALA A 126 -1.61 2.93 7.84
CA ALA A 126 -2.34 4.00 8.50
C ALA A 126 -1.41 5.03 9.19
N LEU A 127 -0.12 4.75 9.33
CA LEU A 127 0.85 5.66 9.96
C LEU A 127 0.87 7.01 9.24
N LEU A 128 1.21 7.02 7.94
CA LEU A 128 1.35 8.27 7.19
C LEU A 128 0.09 9.17 7.25
N PRO A 129 -1.15 8.67 7.06
CA PRO A 129 -2.35 9.48 7.29
C PRO A 129 -2.48 10.07 8.69
N LEU A 130 -2.22 9.28 9.74
CA LEU A 130 -2.27 9.74 11.14
C LEU A 130 -1.22 10.83 11.40
N GLU A 131 -0.03 10.67 10.83
CA GLU A 131 1.07 11.64 10.95
C GLU A 131 0.78 12.94 10.19
N ILE A 132 0.20 12.83 8.98
CA ILE A 132 -0.25 14.00 8.21
C ILE A 132 -1.28 14.80 9.02
N ALA A 133 -2.24 14.12 9.68
CA ALA A 133 -3.23 14.77 10.52
C ALA A 133 -2.56 15.47 11.72
N LEU A 134 -1.65 14.79 12.44
CA LEU A 134 -0.88 15.39 13.54
C LEU A 134 -0.09 16.62 13.12
N VAL A 135 0.52 16.59 11.94
CA VAL A 135 1.30 17.71 11.39
C VAL A 135 0.38 18.88 11.03
N ARG A 136 -0.77 18.61 10.40
CA ARG A 136 -1.74 19.64 9.98
C ARG A 136 -2.44 20.31 11.16
N ASP A 137 -2.70 19.57 12.23
CA ASP A 137 -3.31 20.11 13.45
C ASP A 137 -2.41 21.15 14.15
N ARG A 138 -1.09 21.12 13.91
CA ARG A 138 -0.10 21.85 14.72
C ARG A 138 0.69 22.89 13.94
N LEU A 139 0.84 22.75 12.63
CA LEU A 139 1.70 23.60 11.83
C LEU A 139 0.92 24.52 10.90
N PRO A 140 1.42 25.74 10.66
CA PRO A 140 0.95 26.56 9.55
C PRO A 140 1.04 25.79 8.23
N VAL A 141 0.11 26.06 7.31
CA VAL A 141 -0.04 25.32 6.04
C VAL A 141 1.28 25.14 5.27
N ALA A 142 2.11 26.18 5.20
CA ALA A 142 3.40 26.13 4.51
C ALA A 142 4.40 25.16 5.17
N ASP A 143 4.45 25.13 6.50
CA ASP A 143 5.34 24.25 7.26
C ASP A 143 4.80 22.81 7.30
N ALA A 144 3.47 22.65 7.38
CA ALA A 144 2.82 21.35 7.25
C ALA A 144 3.16 20.70 5.90
N ARG A 145 3.10 21.45 4.80
CA ARG A 145 3.48 20.94 3.47
C ARG A 145 4.93 20.45 3.43
N ARG A 146 5.86 21.19 4.03
CA ARG A 146 7.29 20.81 4.10
C ARG A 146 7.49 19.57 4.97
N ALA A 147 6.81 19.49 6.11
CA ALA A 147 6.86 18.33 6.98
C ALA A 147 6.31 17.08 6.29
N ILE A 148 5.13 17.16 5.66
CA ILE A 148 4.53 16.05 4.90
C ILE A 148 5.47 15.59 3.78
N ALA A 149 6.11 16.50 3.05
CA ALA A 149 7.10 16.14 2.03
C ALA A 149 8.30 15.38 2.62
N ARG A 150 8.74 15.73 3.84
CA ARG A 150 9.79 14.98 4.55
C ARG A 150 9.31 13.60 4.98
N LEU A 151 8.07 13.45 5.43
CA LEU A 151 7.49 12.14 5.79
C LEU A 151 7.44 11.21 4.58
N VAL A 152 6.91 11.67 3.44
CA VAL A 152 6.88 10.88 2.20
C VAL A 152 8.30 10.55 1.70
N GLY A 153 9.23 11.49 1.82
CA GLY A 153 10.64 11.26 1.50
C GLY A 153 11.29 10.22 2.43
N ALA A 154 10.98 10.26 3.72
CA ALA A 154 11.46 9.32 4.73
C ALA A 154 10.90 7.91 4.50
N LEU A 155 9.61 7.80 4.18
CA LEU A 155 8.97 6.56 3.76
C LEU A 155 9.69 5.94 2.56
N THR A 156 9.96 6.76 1.54
CA THR A 156 10.64 6.32 0.31
C THR A 156 12.08 5.87 0.61
N LEU A 157 12.80 6.64 1.42
CA LEU A 157 14.15 6.30 1.85
C LEU A 157 14.17 5.00 2.66
N GLY A 158 13.22 4.84 3.58
CA GLY A 158 13.02 3.63 4.36
C GLY A 158 12.77 2.42 3.47
N ALA A 159 11.91 2.53 2.47
CA ALA A 159 11.62 1.46 1.51
C ALA A 159 12.86 1.04 0.70
N MET A 160 13.61 2.00 0.18
CA MET A 160 14.87 1.72 -0.53
C MET A 160 15.92 1.08 0.38
N ALA A 161 16.07 1.61 1.60
CA ALA A 161 16.98 1.07 2.60
C ALA A 161 16.55 -0.35 3.00
N GLY A 162 15.28 -0.60 3.26
CA GLY A 162 14.74 -1.91 3.60
C GLY A 162 15.08 -2.96 2.56
N GLY A 163 14.85 -2.66 1.28
CA GLY A 163 15.19 -3.58 0.19
C GLY A 163 16.67 -3.98 0.21
N VAL A 164 17.60 -3.02 0.28
CA VAL A 164 19.04 -3.33 0.19
C VAL A 164 19.62 -3.83 1.52
N VAL A 165 19.28 -3.19 2.64
CA VAL A 165 19.83 -3.50 3.96
C VAL A 165 19.43 -4.89 4.40
N MET A 166 18.20 -5.33 4.13
CA MET A 166 17.79 -6.68 4.51
C MET A 166 18.60 -7.76 3.77
N GLY A 167 18.85 -7.57 2.46
CA GLY A 167 19.75 -8.46 1.73
C GLY A 167 21.20 -8.42 2.24
N LEU A 168 21.70 -7.26 2.65
CA LEU A 168 23.04 -7.13 3.24
C LEU A 168 23.15 -7.82 4.59
N VAL A 169 22.17 -7.59 5.47
CA VAL A 169 22.07 -8.21 6.79
C VAL A 169 22.01 -9.72 6.64
N ASP A 170 21.19 -10.21 5.72
CA ASP A 170 21.08 -11.63 5.42
C ASP A 170 22.41 -12.23 4.97
N SER A 171 23.09 -11.59 4.02
CA SER A 171 24.42 -12.03 3.57
C SER A 171 25.49 -12.00 4.67
N ALA A 172 25.34 -11.14 5.68
CA ALA A 172 26.30 -10.98 6.77
C ALA A 172 26.09 -12.00 7.90
N PHE A 173 24.83 -12.29 8.24
CA PHE A 173 24.50 -13.22 9.33
C PHE A 173 24.34 -14.66 8.85
N GLY A 174 23.84 -14.88 7.63
CA GLY A 174 23.50 -16.21 7.11
C GLY A 174 22.38 -16.90 7.89
N ASP A 175 21.59 -16.15 8.66
CA ASP A 175 20.51 -16.64 9.50
C ASP A 175 19.30 -15.72 9.31
N LEU A 176 18.26 -16.23 8.64
CA LEU A 176 17.03 -15.51 8.35
C LEU A 176 16.37 -14.95 9.61
N ARG A 177 16.45 -15.68 10.73
CA ARG A 177 15.82 -15.27 12.00
C ARG A 177 16.52 -14.05 12.58
N LEU A 178 17.86 -14.04 12.56
CA LEU A 178 18.65 -12.85 12.94
C LEU A 178 18.37 -11.67 12.00
N THR A 179 18.23 -11.94 10.70
CA THR A 179 17.88 -10.93 9.70
C THR A 179 16.53 -10.30 10.01
N LEU A 180 15.49 -11.09 10.29
CA LEU A 180 14.14 -10.60 10.61
C LEU A 180 14.06 -9.93 11.99
N LEU A 181 14.98 -10.21 12.91
CA LEU A 181 15.06 -9.50 14.18
C LEU A 181 15.51 -8.03 14.03
N VAL A 182 16.19 -7.65 12.94
CA VAL A 182 16.58 -6.26 12.67
C VAL A 182 15.37 -5.33 12.52
N PRO A 183 14.41 -5.57 11.60
CA PRO A 183 13.20 -4.75 11.53
C PRO A 183 12.34 -4.87 12.79
N ALA A 184 12.35 -6.03 13.47
CA ALA A 184 11.63 -6.20 14.73
C ALA A 184 12.19 -5.28 15.82
N ALA A 185 13.51 -5.22 15.99
CA ALA A 185 14.16 -4.32 16.93
C ALA A 185 13.87 -2.85 16.59
N LEU A 186 13.92 -2.48 15.31
CA LEU A 186 13.58 -1.13 14.85
C LEU A 186 12.14 -0.76 15.22
N ALA A 187 11.16 -1.63 14.94
CA ALA A 187 9.75 -1.39 15.26
C ALA A 187 9.51 -1.31 16.78
N VAL A 188 10.16 -2.20 17.56
CA VAL A 188 10.08 -2.18 19.03
C VAL A 188 10.62 -0.88 19.62
N VAL A 189 11.71 -0.33 19.07
CA VAL A 189 12.26 0.97 19.49
C VAL A 189 11.32 2.13 19.20
N CYS A 190 10.55 2.09 18.11
CA CYS A 190 9.57 3.14 17.79
C CYS A 190 8.47 3.29 18.86
N VAL A 191 8.13 2.21 19.56
CA VAL A 191 7.08 2.22 20.60
C VAL A 191 7.41 3.16 21.77
N PRO A 192 8.48 2.97 22.58
CA PRO A 192 8.82 3.89 23.67
C PRO A 192 9.12 5.30 23.17
N VAL A 193 9.74 5.42 22.00
CA VAL A 193 10.05 6.71 21.34
C VAL A 193 8.77 7.52 21.08
N SER A 194 7.66 6.86 20.74
CA SER A 194 6.35 7.51 20.57
C SER A 194 5.73 8.05 21.88
N PHE A 195 6.12 7.52 23.04
CA PHE A 195 5.61 7.97 24.34
C PHE A 195 6.27 9.26 24.82
N VAL A 196 7.57 9.41 24.54
CA VAL A 196 8.37 10.54 25.01
C VAL A 196 8.15 11.81 24.18
N ALA A 197 7.85 11.67 22.88
CA ALA A 197 8.06 12.78 21.95
C ALA A 197 6.86 13.21 21.08
N VAL A 198 5.75 12.46 21.01
CA VAL A 198 4.54 12.90 20.29
C VAL A 198 3.64 13.70 21.25
N PRO A 199 3.23 14.96 21.01
CA PRO A 199 2.22 15.69 21.81
C PRO A 199 0.77 15.36 21.41
N GLU A 200 -0.22 15.62 22.29
CA GLU A 200 -1.66 15.26 22.13
C GLU A 200 -2.39 16.12 21.08
N SER A 201 -3.25 15.58 20.21
CA SER A 201 -4.07 16.45 19.30
C SER A 201 -4.99 17.40 20.07
N GLU A 202 -5.09 18.66 19.64
CA GLU A 202 -5.86 19.72 20.32
C GLU A 202 -7.30 19.85 19.82
N GLY A 203 -7.67 19.15 18.74
CA GLY A 203 -9.04 19.08 18.21
C GLY A 203 -9.53 17.64 18.13
N ARG A 204 -10.74 17.39 18.64
CA ARG A 204 -11.47 16.13 18.42
C ARG A 204 -12.70 16.46 17.59
N THR A 205 -12.92 15.75 16.50
CA THR A 205 -14.17 15.87 15.76
C THR A 205 -15.23 15.01 16.45
N GLY A 206 -16.49 15.48 16.48
CA GLY A 206 -17.61 14.67 16.95
C GLY A 206 -17.98 13.57 15.95
N GLY A 207 -18.83 12.63 16.37
CA GLY A 207 -19.37 11.57 15.51
C GLY A 207 -19.28 10.18 16.12
N ARG A 208 -19.51 9.16 15.29
CA ARG A 208 -19.46 7.74 15.69
C ARG A 208 -18.61 6.92 14.72
N VAL A 209 -18.15 5.77 15.19
CA VAL A 209 -17.55 4.73 14.33
C VAL A 209 -18.68 3.87 13.78
N ASP A 210 -18.66 3.61 12.48
CA ASP A 210 -19.51 2.57 11.88
C ASP A 210 -18.96 1.18 12.22
N TRP A 211 -19.26 0.70 13.43
CA TRP A 211 -18.83 -0.62 13.89
C TRP A 211 -19.45 -1.75 13.06
N ALA A 212 -20.62 -1.55 12.47
CA ALA A 212 -21.22 -2.54 11.57
C ALA A 212 -20.42 -2.64 10.27
N GLY A 213 -20.08 -1.50 9.67
CA GLY A 213 -19.19 -1.42 8.51
C GLY A 213 -17.83 -2.07 8.78
N VAL A 214 -17.20 -1.72 9.90
CA VAL A 214 -15.89 -2.28 10.31
C VAL A 214 -15.96 -3.79 10.51
N THR A 215 -16.97 -4.30 11.23
CA THR A 215 -17.09 -5.73 11.52
C THR A 215 -17.39 -6.54 10.26
N LEU A 216 -18.29 -6.06 9.40
CA LEU A 216 -18.60 -6.72 8.13
C LEU A 216 -17.39 -6.74 7.19
N LEU A 217 -16.67 -5.63 7.06
CA LEU A 217 -15.47 -5.57 6.24
C LEU A 217 -14.37 -6.50 6.79
N SER A 218 -14.14 -6.48 8.11
CA SER A 218 -13.17 -7.37 8.76
C SER A 218 -13.53 -8.84 8.57
N ALA A 219 -14.79 -9.21 8.80
CA ALA A 219 -15.28 -10.57 8.62
C ALA A 219 -15.22 -11.01 7.16
N ALA A 220 -15.50 -10.11 6.21
CA ALA A 220 -15.36 -10.37 4.79
C ALA A 220 -13.90 -10.65 4.43
N MET A 221 -12.96 -9.80 4.87
CA MET A 221 -11.54 -10.00 4.64
C MET A 221 -11.06 -11.32 5.27
N LEU A 222 -11.46 -11.65 6.50
CA LEU A 222 -11.12 -12.93 7.15
C LEU A 222 -11.72 -14.14 6.45
N SER A 223 -12.94 -14.04 5.92
CA SER A 223 -13.59 -15.15 5.19
C SER A 223 -12.92 -15.39 3.84
N LEU A 224 -12.63 -14.31 3.10
CA LEU A 224 -11.82 -14.38 1.89
C LEU A 224 -10.43 -14.93 2.20
N LEU A 225 -9.86 -14.54 3.35
CA LEU A 225 -8.58 -15.03 3.84
C LEU A 225 -8.62 -16.55 4.03
N GLY A 226 -9.57 -17.04 4.82
CA GLY A 226 -9.70 -18.48 5.08
C GLY A 226 -9.95 -19.31 3.82
N GLY A 227 -10.72 -18.78 2.86
CA GLY A 227 -11.08 -19.51 1.65
C GLY A 227 -9.92 -19.65 0.66
N VAL A 228 -9.22 -18.54 0.38
CA VAL A 228 -8.06 -18.58 -0.53
C VAL A 228 -6.89 -19.33 0.12
N GLY A 229 -6.68 -19.18 1.43
CA GLY A 229 -5.65 -19.90 2.16
C GLY A 229 -5.88 -21.43 2.21
N GLY A 230 -7.13 -21.88 2.07
CA GLY A 230 -7.44 -23.31 1.99
C GLY A 230 -7.24 -23.93 0.61
N ALA A 231 -6.89 -23.15 -0.42
CA ALA A 231 -6.84 -23.59 -1.82
C ALA A 231 -5.51 -24.29 -2.20
N GLU A 232 -4.95 -25.06 -1.28
CA GLU A 232 -3.71 -25.80 -1.49
C GLU A 232 -3.88 -26.85 -2.61
N GLY A 233 -2.85 -27.01 -3.45
CA GLY A 233 -2.78 -28.05 -4.48
C GLY A 233 -3.88 -28.01 -5.56
N GLY A 234 -4.51 -26.85 -5.78
CA GLY A 234 -5.57 -26.71 -6.80
C GLY A 234 -6.97 -27.13 -6.32
N SER A 235 -7.18 -27.30 -5.02
CA SER A 235 -8.45 -27.70 -4.39
C SER A 235 -9.54 -26.61 -4.37
N TRP A 236 -9.56 -25.73 -5.38
CA TRP A 236 -10.47 -24.59 -5.52
C TRP A 236 -11.96 -24.96 -5.43
N LEU A 237 -12.31 -26.18 -5.81
CA LEU A 237 -13.70 -26.66 -5.83
C LEU A 237 -14.15 -27.30 -4.52
N THR A 238 -13.31 -27.32 -3.49
CA THR A 238 -13.68 -27.90 -2.19
C THR A 238 -14.57 -26.96 -1.39
N ALA A 239 -15.46 -27.52 -0.58
CA ALA A 239 -16.34 -26.74 0.29
C ALA A 239 -15.56 -25.86 1.29
N GLY A 240 -14.35 -26.29 1.68
CA GLY A 240 -13.44 -25.54 2.55
C GLY A 240 -12.86 -24.27 1.89
N VAL A 241 -12.84 -24.19 0.56
CA VAL A 241 -12.36 -23.03 -0.21
C VAL A 241 -13.53 -22.18 -0.67
N ILE A 242 -14.52 -22.81 -1.34
CA ILE A 242 -15.68 -22.12 -1.88
C ILE A 242 -16.53 -21.49 -0.77
N GLY A 243 -16.73 -22.19 0.35
CA GLY A 243 -17.58 -21.73 1.44
C GLY A 243 -17.14 -20.37 1.99
N PRO A 244 -15.88 -20.22 2.44
CA PRO A 244 -15.40 -18.94 2.95
C PRO A 244 -15.28 -17.85 1.86
N ILE A 245 -14.96 -18.20 0.60
CA ILE A 245 -14.97 -17.22 -0.51
C ILE A 245 -16.37 -16.67 -0.75
N LEU A 246 -17.37 -17.55 -0.86
CA LEU A 246 -18.77 -17.14 -1.02
C LEU A 246 -19.26 -16.34 0.18
N LEU A 247 -18.92 -16.76 1.40
CA LEU A 247 -19.23 -16.02 2.61
C LEU A 247 -18.61 -14.63 2.58
N GLY A 248 -17.33 -14.51 2.20
CA GLY A 248 -16.65 -13.23 2.03
C GLY A 248 -17.32 -12.33 1.00
N ALA A 249 -17.70 -12.87 -0.16
CA ALA A 249 -18.43 -12.14 -1.19
C ALA A 249 -19.81 -11.65 -0.72
N VAL A 250 -20.55 -12.49 0.00
CA VAL A 250 -21.84 -12.12 0.61
C VAL A 250 -21.63 -11.03 1.67
N LEU A 251 -20.64 -11.17 2.54
CA LEU A 251 -20.32 -10.17 3.56
C LEU A 251 -19.91 -8.83 2.94
N LEU A 252 -19.15 -8.82 1.84
CA LEU A 252 -18.85 -7.60 1.09
C LEU A 252 -20.12 -6.97 0.48
N ALA A 253 -21.02 -7.77 -0.09
CA ALA A 253 -22.27 -7.26 -0.62
C ALA A 253 -23.14 -6.64 0.47
N VAL A 254 -23.24 -7.31 1.63
CA VAL A 254 -23.95 -6.77 2.81
C VAL A 254 -23.26 -5.51 3.33
N TRP A 255 -21.93 -5.49 3.39
CA TRP A 255 -21.16 -4.32 3.77
C TRP A 255 -21.46 -3.11 2.87
N VAL A 256 -21.48 -3.30 1.55
CA VAL A 256 -21.87 -2.25 0.59
C VAL A 256 -23.28 -1.73 0.90
N LEU A 257 -24.25 -2.62 1.16
CA LEU A 257 -25.62 -2.21 1.48
C LEU A 257 -25.71 -1.43 2.80
N VAL A 258 -24.93 -1.83 3.81
CA VAL A 258 -24.84 -1.14 5.10
C VAL A 258 -24.22 0.23 4.92
N GLU A 259 -23.09 0.34 4.21
CA GLU A 259 -22.42 1.62 4.01
C GLU A 259 -23.23 2.60 3.15
N LEU A 260 -23.99 2.10 2.19
CA LEU A 260 -24.91 2.95 1.41
C LEU A 260 -26.07 3.51 2.25
N ARG A 261 -26.37 2.90 3.41
CA ARG A 261 -27.41 3.35 4.36
C ARG A 261 -26.84 4.09 5.57
N SER A 262 -25.53 3.97 5.83
CA SER A 262 -24.86 4.61 6.95
C SER A 262 -24.81 6.12 6.76
N ALA A 263 -25.04 6.87 7.85
CA ALA A 263 -24.97 8.33 7.84
C ALA A 263 -23.51 8.83 7.88
N GLU A 264 -22.62 8.06 8.48
CA GLU A 264 -21.18 8.34 8.61
C GLU A 264 -20.40 7.10 8.16
N PRO A 265 -20.41 6.78 6.85
CA PRO A 265 -19.83 5.55 6.35
C PRO A 265 -18.31 5.51 6.53
N LEU A 266 -17.75 4.33 6.77
CA LEU A 266 -16.30 4.16 6.88
C LEU A 266 -15.60 4.41 5.54
N VAL A 267 -16.26 3.97 4.46
CA VAL A 267 -15.82 4.15 3.07
C VAL A 267 -17.00 4.69 2.27
N ASP A 268 -16.84 5.84 1.61
CA ASP A 268 -17.90 6.41 0.78
C ASP A 268 -18.06 5.61 -0.53
N VAL A 269 -18.90 4.57 -0.48
CA VAL A 269 -19.20 3.70 -1.61
C VAL A 269 -19.88 4.46 -2.75
N ARG A 270 -20.60 5.55 -2.46
CA ARG A 270 -21.21 6.38 -3.50
C ARG A 270 -20.15 7.13 -4.28
N ALA A 271 -19.13 7.62 -3.60
CA ALA A 271 -17.97 8.25 -4.25
C ALA A 271 -17.14 7.24 -5.06
N LEU A 272 -17.06 5.97 -4.64
CA LEU A 272 -16.43 4.89 -5.43
C LEU A 272 -17.19 4.58 -6.73
N ALA A 273 -18.52 4.58 -6.65
CA ALA A 273 -19.41 4.21 -7.75
C ALA A 273 -19.80 5.40 -8.65
N ASP A 274 -19.33 6.61 -8.35
CA ASP A 274 -19.61 7.78 -9.17
C ASP A 274 -19.03 7.61 -10.57
N ARG A 275 -19.84 7.91 -11.59
CA ARG A 275 -19.48 7.66 -13.00
C ARG A 275 -18.22 8.43 -13.45
N ARG A 276 -17.85 9.51 -12.75
CA ARG A 276 -16.67 10.33 -13.06
C ARG A 276 -15.39 9.72 -12.48
N THR A 277 -15.47 9.15 -11.29
CA THR A 277 -14.30 8.65 -10.54
C THR A 277 -14.13 7.12 -10.59
N ALA A 278 -15.22 6.37 -10.81
CA ALA A 278 -15.22 4.91 -10.82
C ALA A 278 -14.19 4.29 -11.78
N PRO A 279 -13.99 4.79 -13.02
CA PRO A 279 -12.95 4.25 -13.91
C PRO A 279 -11.53 4.45 -13.35
N PHE A 280 -11.28 5.57 -12.66
CA PHE A 280 -9.98 5.82 -12.03
C PHE A 280 -9.78 4.96 -10.79
N TYR A 281 -10.82 4.71 -9.98
CA TYR A 281 -10.73 3.75 -8.88
C TYR A 281 -10.54 2.31 -9.38
N ALA A 282 -11.22 1.91 -10.47
CA ALA A 282 -10.98 0.62 -11.10
C ALA A 282 -9.54 0.48 -11.60
N ALA A 283 -8.98 1.52 -12.23
CA ALA A 283 -7.58 1.57 -12.58
C ALA A 283 -6.67 1.50 -11.34
N ALA A 284 -7.06 2.13 -10.21
CA ALA A 284 -6.26 2.12 -8.98
C ALA A 284 -6.22 0.74 -8.35
N PHE A 285 -7.33 0.02 -8.41
CA PHE A 285 -7.42 -1.37 -7.99
C PHE A 285 -6.47 -2.25 -8.83
N LEU A 286 -6.55 -2.14 -10.16
CA LEU A 286 -5.66 -2.88 -11.08
C LEU A 286 -4.19 -2.53 -10.88
N PHE A 287 -3.88 -1.25 -10.64
CA PHE A 287 -2.56 -0.78 -10.25
C PHE A 287 -2.08 -1.49 -8.99
N GLY A 288 -2.91 -1.56 -7.96
CA GLY A 288 -2.65 -2.33 -6.75
C GLY A 288 -2.32 -3.79 -7.01
N VAL A 289 -3.09 -4.45 -7.89
CA VAL A 289 -2.91 -5.88 -8.23
C VAL A 289 -1.49 -6.14 -8.74
N PHE A 290 -1.05 -5.45 -9.79
CA PHE A 290 0.28 -5.71 -10.33
C PHE A 290 1.41 -5.09 -9.48
N PHE A 291 1.17 -3.95 -8.83
CA PHE A 291 2.19 -3.25 -8.04
C PHE A 291 2.63 -4.10 -6.83
N PHE A 292 1.67 -4.64 -6.08
CA PHE A 292 1.98 -5.44 -4.91
C PHE A 292 2.17 -6.91 -5.22
N GLY A 293 1.36 -7.48 -6.12
CA GLY A 293 1.38 -8.91 -6.37
C GLY A 293 2.56 -9.39 -7.22
N SER A 294 3.24 -8.52 -7.96
CA SER A 294 4.45 -8.93 -8.70
C SER A 294 5.69 -9.12 -7.81
N GLN A 295 5.67 -8.69 -6.54
CA GLN A 295 6.83 -8.79 -5.65
C GLN A 295 7.25 -10.24 -5.39
N ALA A 296 6.33 -11.09 -4.92
CA ALA A 296 6.67 -12.47 -4.58
C ALA A 296 7.10 -13.29 -5.82
N PRO A 297 6.34 -13.29 -6.94
CA PRO A 297 6.73 -14.05 -8.14
C PRO A 297 8.06 -13.59 -8.74
N ASN A 298 8.36 -12.29 -8.73
CA ASN A 298 9.65 -11.81 -9.24
C ASN A 298 10.80 -12.28 -8.34
N SER A 299 10.66 -12.16 -7.01
CA SER A 299 11.69 -12.62 -6.07
C SER A 299 11.92 -14.14 -6.17
N THR A 300 10.85 -14.95 -6.25
CA THR A 300 11.01 -16.41 -6.36
C THR A 300 11.56 -16.84 -7.72
N PHE A 301 11.21 -16.16 -8.82
CA PHE A 301 11.84 -16.41 -10.12
C PHE A 301 13.34 -16.12 -10.10
N TYR A 302 13.77 -15.03 -9.45
CA TYR A 302 15.19 -14.70 -9.33
C TYR A 302 15.97 -15.68 -8.44
N ALA A 303 15.33 -16.19 -7.38
CA ALA A 303 15.93 -17.17 -6.49
C ALA A 303 15.98 -18.58 -7.09
N ALA A 304 15.05 -18.93 -7.98
CA ALA A 304 14.97 -20.26 -8.59
C ALA A 304 16.32 -20.67 -9.21
N ASP A 305 16.80 -21.85 -8.85
CA ASP A 305 18.07 -22.39 -9.31
C ASP A 305 17.91 -22.98 -10.73
N PRO A 306 18.62 -22.44 -11.75
CA PRO A 306 18.53 -22.95 -13.11
C PRO A 306 19.04 -24.40 -13.25
N GLU A 307 19.91 -24.89 -12.37
CA GLU A 307 20.36 -26.29 -12.41
C GLU A 307 19.25 -27.27 -11.99
N VAL A 308 18.33 -26.82 -11.12
CA VAL A 308 17.24 -27.65 -10.58
C VAL A 308 15.95 -27.46 -11.40
N THR A 309 15.61 -26.21 -11.69
CA THR A 309 14.30 -25.84 -12.26
C THR A 309 14.35 -25.65 -13.78
N GLY A 310 15.55 -25.47 -14.35
CA GLY A 310 15.75 -25.13 -15.76
C GLY A 310 15.49 -23.65 -16.10
N TYR A 311 15.15 -22.81 -15.12
CA TYR A 311 14.94 -21.37 -15.28
C TYR A 311 15.45 -20.60 -14.05
N GLY A 312 15.34 -19.26 -14.07
CA GLY A 312 15.77 -18.43 -12.95
C GLY A 312 17.28 -18.19 -12.95
N PHE A 313 17.81 -17.75 -11.80
CA PHE A 313 19.17 -17.23 -11.70
C PHE A 313 19.94 -17.68 -10.44
N GLY A 314 19.31 -18.41 -9.51
CA GLY A 314 19.96 -18.83 -8.26
C GLY A 314 20.47 -17.67 -7.40
N LEU A 315 19.79 -16.52 -7.43
CA LEU A 315 20.27 -15.31 -6.74
C LEU A 315 19.98 -15.35 -5.25
N SER A 316 20.96 -14.93 -4.45
CA SER A 316 20.79 -14.65 -3.02
C SER A 316 19.89 -13.43 -2.79
N ALA A 317 19.38 -13.27 -1.57
CA ALA A 317 18.57 -12.10 -1.17
C ALA A 317 19.24 -10.76 -1.51
N LEU A 318 20.55 -10.63 -1.29
CA LEU A 318 21.30 -9.42 -1.67
C LEU A 318 21.27 -9.19 -3.19
N ALA A 319 21.54 -10.23 -3.99
CA ALA A 319 21.54 -10.11 -5.44
C ALA A 319 20.13 -9.78 -5.98
N ILE A 320 19.07 -10.40 -5.43
CA ILE A 320 17.67 -10.06 -5.72
C ILE A 320 17.42 -8.58 -5.43
N SER A 321 17.87 -8.08 -4.28
CA SER A 321 17.74 -6.67 -3.88
C SER A 321 18.41 -5.73 -4.88
N LEU A 322 19.59 -6.09 -5.38
CA LEU A 322 20.32 -5.31 -6.38
C LEU A 322 19.64 -5.32 -7.76
N VAL A 323 18.99 -6.43 -8.14
CA VAL A 323 18.21 -6.52 -9.39
C VAL A 323 16.92 -5.71 -9.31
N LEU A 324 16.32 -5.59 -8.13
CA LEU A 324 15.13 -4.78 -7.88
C LEU A 324 15.43 -3.28 -7.70
N LEU A 325 16.67 -2.93 -7.32
CA LEU A 325 17.08 -1.53 -7.07
C LEU A 325 16.81 -0.57 -8.25
N PRO A 326 17.05 -0.95 -9.54
CA PRO A 326 16.65 -0.13 -10.68
C PRO A 326 15.16 0.21 -10.71
N ALA A 327 14.27 -0.67 -10.26
CA ALA A 327 12.84 -0.36 -10.17
C ALA A 327 12.55 0.72 -9.12
N SER A 328 13.20 0.65 -7.94
CA SER A 328 13.07 1.69 -6.92
C SER A 328 13.57 3.04 -7.43
N VAL A 329 14.74 3.06 -8.07
CA VAL A 329 15.32 4.28 -8.67
C VAL A 329 14.41 4.83 -9.77
N GLY A 330 13.94 3.97 -10.67
CA GLY A 330 12.98 4.32 -11.72
C GLY A 330 11.72 4.95 -11.14
N SER A 331 11.15 4.36 -10.08
CA SER A 331 9.95 4.88 -9.41
C SER A 331 10.17 6.27 -8.81
N VAL A 332 11.31 6.51 -8.16
CA VAL A 332 11.65 7.85 -7.65
C VAL A 332 11.76 8.84 -8.80
N ILE A 333 12.48 8.50 -9.87
CA ILE A 333 12.62 9.37 -11.05
C ILE A 333 11.25 9.66 -11.67
N GLY A 334 10.40 8.64 -11.83
CA GLY A 334 9.06 8.77 -12.40
C GLY A 334 8.15 9.65 -11.54
N SER A 335 8.15 9.44 -10.23
CA SER A 335 7.34 10.23 -9.29
C SER A 335 7.77 11.71 -9.31
N LEU A 336 9.07 12.00 -9.23
CA LEU A 336 9.59 13.37 -9.32
C LEU A 336 9.35 14.00 -10.70
N GLY A 337 9.42 13.20 -11.76
CA GLY A 337 9.19 13.63 -13.13
C GLY A 337 7.72 13.87 -13.49
N THR A 338 6.78 13.34 -12.70
CA THR A 338 5.34 13.35 -13.01
C THR A 338 4.83 14.75 -13.35
N ALA A 339 5.11 15.74 -12.50
CA ALA A 339 4.63 17.11 -12.72
C ALA A 339 5.24 17.74 -13.99
N ALA A 340 6.47 17.39 -14.35
CA ALA A 340 7.12 17.91 -15.56
C ALA A 340 6.52 17.31 -16.83
N VAL A 341 6.23 16.01 -16.82
CA VAL A 341 5.54 15.33 -17.93
C VAL A 341 4.10 15.83 -18.04
N ALA A 342 3.37 15.91 -16.93
CA ALA A 342 1.99 16.37 -16.88
C ALA A 342 1.83 17.83 -17.34
N ARG A 343 2.82 18.71 -17.11
CA ARG A 343 2.79 20.08 -17.68
C ARG A 343 2.82 20.10 -19.21
N ARG A 344 3.41 19.08 -19.86
CA ARG A 344 3.53 19.01 -21.32
C ARG A 344 2.33 18.33 -21.97
N ILE A 345 1.81 17.26 -21.37
CA ILE A 345 0.79 16.41 -22.00
C ILE A 345 -0.48 16.21 -21.15
N GLY A 346 -0.54 16.78 -19.93
CA GLY A 346 -1.63 16.60 -18.97
C GLY A 346 -1.46 15.37 -18.06
N TYR A 347 -2.10 15.39 -16.89
CA TYR A 347 -2.01 14.29 -15.90
C TYR A 347 -2.64 12.98 -16.40
N ARG A 348 -3.77 13.06 -17.10
CA ARG A 348 -4.45 11.87 -17.61
C ARG A 348 -3.66 11.13 -18.72
N PRO A 349 -3.13 11.79 -19.76
CA PRO A 349 -2.22 11.13 -20.71
C PRO A 349 -0.91 10.65 -20.06
N THR A 350 -0.42 11.36 -19.03
CA THR A 350 0.73 10.89 -18.23
C THR A 350 0.42 9.56 -17.55
N LEU A 351 -0.76 9.44 -16.92
CA LEU A 351 -1.21 8.19 -16.28
C LEU A 351 -1.38 7.04 -17.28
N MET A 352 -1.94 7.32 -18.45
CA MET A 352 -2.06 6.33 -19.53
C MET A 352 -0.69 5.86 -20.02
N GLY A 353 0.25 6.78 -20.24
CA GLY A 353 1.62 6.46 -20.61
C GLY A 353 2.35 5.65 -19.53
N ALA A 354 2.10 5.97 -18.27
CA ALA A 354 2.64 5.23 -17.12
C ALA A 354 2.17 3.77 -17.11
N PHE A 355 0.85 3.52 -17.24
CA PHE A 355 0.33 2.16 -17.33
C PHE A 355 0.75 1.43 -18.61
N GLY A 356 0.87 2.13 -19.74
CA GLY A 356 1.43 1.56 -20.95
C GLY A 356 2.88 1.10 -20.76
N LEU A 357 3.71 1.90 -20.09
CA LEU A 357 5.09 1.54 -19.78
C LEU A 357 5.18 0.33 -18.84
N VAL A 358 4.30 0.26 -17.82
CA VAL A 358 4.19 -0.91 -16.95
C VAL A 358 3.80 -2.16 -17.75
N ALA A 359 2.79 -2.07 -18.63
CA ALA A 359 2.36 -3.19 -19.45
C ALA A 359 3.49 -3.70 -20.36
N LEU A 360 4.23 -2.79 -21.00
CA LEU A 360 5.39 -3.12 -21.82
C LEU A 360 6.52 -3.79 -21.01
N SER A 361 6.73 -3.36 -19.77
CA SER A 361 7.75 -3.95 -18.90
C SER A 361 7.40 -5.39 -18.51
N PHE A 362 6.13 -5.65 -18.18
CA PHE A 362 5.67 -7.02 -17.93
C PHE A 362 5.69 -7.90 -19.20
N LEU A 363 5.33 -7.36 -20.37
CA LEU A 363 5.49 -8.09 -21.63
C LEU A 363 6.95 -8.37 -21.95
N GLN A 364 7.84 -7.44 -21.62
CA GLN A 364 9.28 -7.66 -21.75
C GLN A 364 9.74 -8.78 -20.80
N PHE A 365 9.28 -8.84 -19.56
CA PHE A 365 9.58 -9.99 -18.69
C PHE A 365 9.05 -11.30 -19.27
N ALA A 366 7.86 -11.32 -19.86
CA ALA A 366 7.29 -12.52 -20.49
C ALA A 366 8.10 -13.06 -21.69
N VAL A 367 8.91 -12.21 -22.34
CA VAL A 367 9.63 -12.57 -23.59
C VAL A 367 11.15 -12.58 -23.41
N LEU A 368 11.68 -11.71 -22.54
CA LEU A 368 13.10 -11.43 -22.35
C LEU A 368 13.48 -11.55 -20.87
N HIS A 369 13.50 -12.78 -20.36
CA HIS A 369 13.84 -13.10 -18.96
C HIS A 369 15.03 -14.06 -18.84
N GLY A 370 15.81 -14.24 -19.92
CA GLY A 370 16.94 -15.17 -19.97
C GLY A 370 18.23 -14.67 -19.32
N SER A 371 18.27 -13.42 -18.84
CA SER A 371 19.45 -12.88 -18.16
C SER A 371 19.09 -11.82 -17.13
N VAL A 372 19.91 -11.71 -16.09
CA VAL A 372 19.78 -10.69 -15.04
C VAL A 372 19.75 -9.28 -15.61
N GLY A 373 20.54 -9.00 -16.66
CA GLY A 373 20.58 -7.70 -17.32
C GLY A 373 19.25 -7.31 -17.97
N GLN A 374 18.57 -8.27 -18.61
CA GLN A 374 17.23 -8.02 -19.19
C GLN A 374 16.22 -7.70 -18.08
N MET A 375 16.25 -8.45 -16.98
CA MET A 375 15.35 -8.22 -15.84
C MET A 375 15.63 -6.89 -15.13
N ALA A 376 16.90 -6.48 -15.00
CA ALA A 376 17.27 -5.19 -14.42
C ALA A 376 16.81 -4.00 -15.28
N VAL A 377 16.96 -4.09 -16.61
CA VAL A 377 16.48 -3.06 -17.54
C VAL A 377 14.95 -2.95 -17.50
N GLY A 378 14.25 -4.09 -17.54
CA GLY A 378 12.80 -4.12 -17.40
C GLY A 378 12.30 -3.57 -16.08
N SER A 379 12.99 -3.92 -14.99
CA SER A 379 12.71 -3.42 -13.65
C SER A 379 12.84 -1.90 -13.59
N ALA A 380 13.84 -1.31 -14.24
CA ALA A 380 14.00 0.15 -14.30
C ALA A 380 12.79 0.84 -14.97
N PHE A 381 12.32 0.31 -16.10
CA PHE A 381 11.16 0.85 -16.82
C PHE A 381 9.85 0.60 -16.07
N LEU A 382 9.69 -0.58 -15.46
CA LEU A 382 8.56 -0.92 -14.60
C LEU A 382 8.48 0.08 -13.45
N GLY A 383 9.60 0.32 -12.78
CA GLY A 383 9.76 1.34 -11.75
C GLY A 383 9.35 2.72 -12.24
N LEU A 384 9.89 3.17 -13.37
CA LEU A 384 9.55 4.47 -13.96
C LEU A 384 8.05 4.64 -14.20
N GLY A 385 7.39 3.61 -14.75
CA GLY A 385 5.94 3.58 -14.96
C GLY A 385 5.17 3.64 -13.64
N ILE A 386 5.56 2.84 -12.65
CA ILE A 386 4.97 2.87 -11.30
C ILE A 386 5.10 4.26 -10.68
N GLY A 387 6.28 4.88 -10.74
CA GLY A 387 6.53 6.21 -10.20
C GLY A 387 5.64 7.29 -10.82
N LEU A 388 5.53 7.28 -12.15
CA LEU A 388 4.63 8.19 -12.88
C LEU A 388 3.17 7.97 -12.50
N ALA A 389 2.74 6.71 -12.34
CA ALA A 389 1.38 6.38 -11.92
C ALA A 389 1.10 6.86 -10.49
N LEU A 390 2.02 6.65 -9.54
CA LEU A 390 1.90 7.12 -8.15
C LEU A 390 1.77 8.64 -8.04
N GLY A 391 2.42 9.40 -8.93
CA GLY A 391 2.27 10.86 -8.97
C GLY A 391 1.00 11.33 -9.68
N ALA A 392 0.64 10.70 -10.80
CA ALA A 392 -0.45 11.17 -11.66
C ALA A 392 -1.84 10.76 -11.15
N MET A 393 -1.97 9.53 -10.64
CA MET A 393 -3.25 8.93 -10.29
C MET A 393 -4.05 9.67 -9.21
N PRO A 394 -3.47 10.02 -8.03
CA PRO A 394 -4.21 10.79 -7.04
C PRO A 394 -4.63 12.15 -7.58
N THR A 395 -3.82 12.77 -8.46
CA THR A 395 -4.14 14.05 -9.08
C THR A 395 -5.35 13.94 -10.03
N VAL A 396 -5.37 12.94 -10.92
CA VAL A 396 -6.50 12.72 -11.84
C VAL A 396 -7.79 12.42 -11.08
N ILE A 397 -7.72 11.64 -10.00
CA ILE A 397 -8.87 11.34 -9.13
C ILE A 397 -9.39 12.61 -8.46
N VAL A 398 -8.49 13.45 -7.93
CA VAL A 398 -8.83 14.73 -7.30
C VAL A 398 -9.45 15.70 -8.31
N GLU A 399 -8.90 15.80 -9.54
CA GLU A 399 -9.45 16.62 -10.62
C GLU A 399 -10.86 16.18 -11.06
N ALA A 400 -11.17 14.88 -10.94
CA ALA A 400 -12.48 14.32 -11.22
C ALA A 400 -13.48 14.41 -10.05
N THR A 401 -13.03 14.88 -8.88
CA THR A 401 -13.82 14.93 -7.63
C THR A 401 -14.23 16.37 -7.31
N GLU A 402 -15.41 16.54 -6.69
CA GLU A 402 -15.84 17.82 -6.15
C GLU A 402 -14.82 18.43 -5.16
N PRO A 403 -14.58 19.76 -5.17
CA PRO A 403 -13.57 20.40 -4.32
C PRO A 403 -13.69 20.07 -2.81
N ALA A 404 -14.92 19.93 -2.32
CA ALA A 404 -15.22 19.61 -0.93
C ALA A 404 -14.86 18.16 -0.53
N ARG A 405 -14.65 17.26 -1.49
CA ARG A 405 -14.46 15.81 -1.28
C ARG A 405 -13.06 15.31 -1.65
N THR A 406 -12.14 16.19 -2.01
CA THR A 406 -10.79 15.84 -2.49
C THR A 406 -9.96 15.02 -1.49
N GLY A 407 -10.07 15.32 -0.19
CA GLY A 407 -9.40 14.54 0.86
C GLY A 407 -9.94 13.11 0.98
N ILE A 408 -11.26 12.94 0.84
CA ILE A 408 -11.93 11.62 0.84
C ILE A 408 -11.46 10.83 -0.38
N ALA A 409 -11.41 11.45 -1.55
CA ALA A 409 -11.02 10.77 -2.79
C ALA A 409 -9.55 10.29 -2.78
N ALA A 410 -8.64 11.09 -2.22
CA ALA A 410 -7.25 10.69 -2.06
C ALA A 410 -7.08 9.50 -1.08
N ALA A 411 -7.83 9.49 0.02
CA ALA A 411 -7.85 8.37 0.96
C ALA A 411 -8.44 7.10 0.32
N LEU A 412 -9.52 7.28 -0.45
CA LEU A 412 -10.22 6.21 -1.16
C LEU A 412 -9.35 5.56 -2.23
N TYR A 413 -8.58 6.36 -2.98
CA TYR A 413 -7.56 5.89 -3.91
C TYR A 413 -6.59 4.91 -3.24
N ASN A 414 -6.00 5.31 -2.10
CA ASN A 414 -5.02 4.48 -1.42
C ASN A 414 -5.65 3.18 -0.90
N ASN A 415 -6.87 3.24 -0.38
CA ASN A 415 -7.57 2.06 0.09
C ASN A 415 -7.87 1.08 -1.06
N VAL A 416 -8.43 1.57 -2.18
CA VAL A 416 -8.74 0.76 -3.37
C VAL A 416 -7.49 0.13 -3.97
N LYS A 417 -6.38 0.87 -4.04
CA LYS A 417 -5.08 0.34 -4.45
C LYS A 417 -4.60 -0.78 -3.52
N THR A 418 -4.70 -0.60 -2.21
CA THR A 418 -4.29 -1.61 -1.23
C THR A 418 -5.16 -2.87 -1.32
N LEU A 419 -6.48 -2.72 -1.52
CA LEU A 419 -7.40 -3.82 -1.80
C LEU A 419 -7.03 -4.59 -3.07
N GLY A 420 -6.62 -3.89 -4.13
CA GLY A 420 -6.09 -4.52 -5.34
C GLY A 420 -4.88 -5.42 -5.05
N GLY A 421 -3.93 -4.91 -4.26
CA GLY A 421 -2.76 -5.69 -3.85
C GLY A 421 -3.07 -6.90 -2.98
N ALA A 422 -4.04 -6.76 -2.09
CA ALA A 422 -4.56 -7.85 -1.27
C ALA A 422 -5.19 -9.00 -2.10
N VAL A 423 -5.92 -8.67 -3.16
CA VAL A 423 -6.49 -9.67 -4.09
C VAL A 423 -5.40 -10.32 -4.94
N ALA A 424 -4.32 -9.58 -5.20
CA ALA A 424 -3.26 -10.01 -6.09
C ALA A 424 -2.62 -11.34 -5.69
N GLY A 425 -2.36 -11.56 -4.40
CA GLY A 425 -1.71 -12.80 -3.99
C GLY A 425 -2.59 -14.02 -4.19
N GLY A 426 -3.91 -13.91 -4.03
CA GLY A 426 -4.83 -15.00 -4.38
C GLY A 426 -4.80 -15.29 -5.88
N VAL A 427 -4.91 -14.26 -6.71
CA VAL A 427 -4.88 -14.40 -8.18
C VAL A 427 -3.56 -15.02 -8.66
N PHE A 428 -2.42 -14.49 -8.19
CA PHE A 428 -1.11 -14.98 -8.63
C PHE A 428 -0.75 -16.33 -8.02
N ALA A 429 -1.19 -16.64 -6.80
CA ALA A 429 -1.11 -17.99 -6.25
C ALA A 429 -1.92 -18.98 -7.09
N SER A 430 -3.14 -18.64 -7.52
CA SER A 430 -3.93 -19.48 -8.43
C SER A 430 -3.22 -19.72 -9.76
N VAL A 431 -2.68 -18.64 -10.36
CA VAL A 431 -1.97 -18.73 -11.63
C VAL A 431 -0.73 -19.62 -11.48
N LEU A 432 0.14 -19.35 -10.50
CA LEU A 432 1.34 -20.16 -10.28
C LEU A 432 1.00 -21.62 -9.95
N GLY A 433 -0.02 -21.85 -9.12
CA GLY A 433 -0.49 -23.19 -8.76
C GLY A 433 -1.05 -23.98 -9.95
N ALA A 434 -1.70 -23.33 -10.90
CA ALA A 434 -2.19 -23.98 -12.13
C ALA A 434 -1.05 -24.46 -13.04
N PHE A 435 0.14 -23.89 -12.89
CA PHE A 435 1.37 -24.24 -13.61
C PHE A 435 2.39 -24.98 -12.73
N ALA A 436 2.00 -25.34 -11.51
CA ALA A 436 2.78 -26.19 -10.63
C ALA A 436 2.57 -27.66 -11.02
N GLY A 437 3.66 -28.38 -11.29
CA GLY A 437 3.60 -29.78 -11.68
C GLY A 437 4.99 -30.35 -11.94
N GLY A 438 5.21 -31.61 -11.56
CA GLY A 438 6.51 -32.28 -11.64
C GLY A 438 6.98 -32.84 -10.30
N ALA A 439 8.21 -33.35 -10.25
CA ALA A 439 8.78 -34.01 -9.06
C ALA A 439 9.09 -33.05 -7.89
N THR A 440 9.20 -31.74 -8.14
CA THR A 440 9.59 -30.71 -7.16
C THR A 440 8.40 -29.96 -6.54
N GLY A 441 7.21 -30.01 -7.16
CA GLY A 441 6.04 -29.24 -6.70
C GLY A 441 6.12 -27.72 -6.94
N GLU A 442 7.21 -27.24 -7.54
CA GLU A 442 7.40 -25.82 -7.85
C GLU A 442 6.65 -25.38 -9.12
N PRO A 443 6.33 -24.07 -9.26
CA PRO A 443 5.78 -23.53 -10.50
C PRO A 443 6.76 -23.70 -11.66
N SER A 444 6.27 -24.03 -12.86
CA SER A 444 7.08 -23.99 -14.08
C SER A 444 7.38 -22.54 -14.51
N GLU A 445 8.40 -22.37 -15.37
CA GLU A 445 8.71 -21.08 -16.03
C GLU A 445 7.46 -20.44 -16.67
N GLY A 446 6.61 -21.27 -17.31
CA GLY A 446 5.34 -20.84 -17.91
C GLY A 446 4.37 -20.20 -16.92
N GLY A 447 4.41 -20.59 -15.63
CA GLY A 447 3.63 -19.98 -14.57
C GLY A 447 4.04 -18.53 -14.28
N TYR A 448 5.35 -18.27 -14.25
CA TYR A 448 5.89 -16.90 -14.09
C TYR A 448 5.57 -16.04 -15.31
N VAL A 449 5.73 -16.59 -16.52
CA VAL A 449 5.33 -15.93 -17.76
C VAL A 449 3.84 -15.59 -17.75
N ALA A 450 2.97 -16.50 -17.28
CA ALA A 450 1.54 -16.25 -17.14
C ALA A 450 1.25 -15.11 -16.14
N VAL A 451 1.94 -15.06 -14.99
CA VAL A 451 1.83 -13.96 -14.02
C VAL A 451 2.20 -12.62 -14.66
N TRP A 452 3.29 -12.55 -15.41
CA TRP A 452 3.69 -11.33 -16.10
C TRP A 452 2.69 -10.93 -17.18
N VAL A 453 2.15 -11.88 -17.95
CA VAL A 453 1.08 -11.60 -18.93
C VAL A 453 -0.18 -11.06 -18.23
N VAL A 454 -0.59 -11.64 -17.10
CA VAL A 454 -1.71 -11.11 -16.31
C VAL A 454 -1.42 -9.69 -15.83
N GLY A 455 -0.20 -9.41 -15.35
CA GLY A 455 0.24 -8.07 -14.98
C GLY A 455 0.14 -7.07 -16.14
N ALA A 456 0.58 -7.47 -17.33
CA ALA A 456 0.48 -6.67 -18.55
C ALA A 456 -0.99 -6.41 -18.95
N VAL A 457 -1.86 -7.42 -18.86
CA VAL A 457 -3.30 -7.28 -19.13
C VAL A 457 -3.93 -6.33 -18.11
N CYS A 458 -3.65 -6.47 -16.82
CA CYS A 458 -4.16 -5.55 -15.78
C CYS A 458 -3.75 -4.10 -16.06
N ALA A 459 -2.48 -3.86 -16.42
CA ALA A 459 -2.00 -2.54 -16.79
C ALA A 459 -2.66 -2.02 -18.08
N GLY A 460 -2.85 -2.86 -19.09
CA GLY A 460 -3.58 -2.52 -20.32
C GLY A 460 -5.05 -2.17 -20.08
N VAL A 461 -5.74 -2.93 -19.23
CA VAL A 461 -7.11 -2.61 -18.80
C VAL A 461 -7.14 -1.31 -17.99
N ALA A 462 -6.14 -1.03 -17.17
CA ALA A 462 -6.03 0.25 -16.46
C ALA A 462 -5.87 1.44 -17.43
N VAL A 463 -5.13 1.28 -18.54
CA VAL A 463 -5.10 2.26 -19.65
C VAL A 463 -6.50 2.46 -20.21
N LEU A 464 -7.21 1.37 -20.52
CA LEU A 464 -8.56 1.43 -21.07
C LEU A 464 -9.55 2.12 -20.11
N MET A 465 -9.52 1.80 -18.82
CA MET A 465 -10.35 2.47 -17.81
C MET A 465 -10.05 3.97 -17.72
N THR A 466 -8.76 4.32 -17.77
CA THR A 466 -8.31 5.72 -17.80
C THR A 466 -8.75 6.43 -19.09
N LEU A 467 -8.82 5.72 -20.22
CA LEU A 467 -9.31 6.23 -21.51
C LEU A 467 -10.84 6.40 -21.54
N LEU A 468 -11.58 5.47 -20.95
CA LEU A 468 -13.04 5.47 -20.94
C LEU A 468 -13.64 6.44 -19.90
N ALA A 469 -12.83 6.94 -18.97
CA ALA A 469 -13.25 8.00 -18.05
C ALA A 469 -13.80 9.21 -18.84
N ARG A 470 -15.04 9.61 -18.59
CA ARG A 470 -15.67 10.69 -19.36
C ARG A 470 -14.91 12.00 -19.18
N ARG A 471 -14.60 12.68 -20.29
CA ARG A 471 -14.22 14.11 -20.27
C ARG A 471 -15.51 14.91 -20.10
N GLU A 472 -15.60 15.75 -19.07
CA GLU A 472 -16.47 16.91 -19.13
C GLU A 472 -15.62 18.09 -19.59
N GLU A 473 -15.67 18.36 -20.89
CA GLU A 473 -15.08 19.57 -21.48
C GLU A 473 -16.12 20.70 -21.67
N ASN A 474 -17.35 20.60 -21.12
CA ASN A 474 -18.45 21.49 -21.56
C ASN A 474 -19.51 21.90 -20.52
N LEU A 475 -19.16 22.19 -19.26
CA LEU A 475 -20.14 22.76 -18.29
C LEU A 475 -19.75 24.11 -17.67
N LEU A 476 -18.64 24.74 -18.09
CA LEU A 476 -18.26 26.10 -17.67
C LEU A 476 -18.40 27.16 -18.78
N GLN A 477 -19.03 26.83 -19.92
CA GLN A 477 -19.33 27.80 -20.99
C GLN A 477 -20.83 28.12 -21.16
N GLY A 478 -21.70 27.66 -20.26
CA GLY A 478 -23.10 28.09 -20.20
C GLY A 478 -23.30 29.13 -19.10
N ASP A 479 -23.79 30.32 -19.45
CA ASP A 479 -24.20 31.44 -18.59
C ASP A 479 -23.10 32.33 -17.99
N HIS A 480 -22.37 33.02 -18.86
CA HIS A 480 -22.18 34.46 -18.62
C HIS A 480 -23.14 35.23 -19.52
N PRO A 481 -24.21 35.85 -18.98
CA PRO A 481 -24.94 36.84 -19.76
C PRO A 481 -23.97 37.98 -20.07
N SER A 482 -23.78 38.24 -21.36
CA SER A 482 -23.09 39.42 -21.86
C SER A 482 -23.64 40.66 -21.17
N PRO A 483 -22.81 41.52 -20.54
CA PRO A 483 -23.30 42.81 -20.10
C PRO A 483 -23.67 43.63 -21.34
N SER A 484 -24.97 43.84 -21.53
CA SER A 484 -25.48 44.86 -22.43
C SER A 484 -25.08 46.23 -21.89
N VAL A 485 -24.12 46.88 -22.53
CA VAL A 485 -24.03 48.35 -22.65
C VAL A 485 -23.51 48.68 -24.04
#